data_AF-A0A087UUV6-F1
#
_entry.id   AF-A0A087UUV6-F1
#
_cell.length_a   1.000
_cell.length_b   1.000
_cell.length_c   1.000
_cell.angle_alpha   90.00
_cell.angle_beta   90.00
_cell.angle_gamma   90.00
#
_symmetry.space_group_name_H-M   'P 1'
#
loop_
_entity.id
_entity.type
_entity.pdbx_description
1 polymer ?
#
loop_
_entity_poly.entity_id
_entity_poly.type
_entity_poly.pdbx_seq_one_letter_code
_entity_poly.pdbx_strand_id
1 'polypeptide(L)'
;MFQNSEKDEDYSLKVWIKENESARKHCPKCNMVIEKESGCNHMECVNCNSHMCWLCLKIFPTGPDVYDHLPYCPENQNSSYEDVM
;
A
#
# COMPACT_ATOMS: atom_id res chain seq x y z
N MET A 1 -38.58 -11.66 3.67
CA MET A 1 -37.83 -11.87 2.43
C MET A 1 -36.49 -12.45 2.83
N PHE A 2 -36.22 -13.64 2.28
CA PHE A 2 -35.03 -14.50 2.37
C PHE A 2 -33.71 -13.70 2.25
N GLN A 3 -32.55 -14.02 2.82
CA GLN A 3 -32.01 -15.05 3.72
C GLN A 3 -30.62 -14.51 4.16
N ASN A 4 -30.17 -14.83 5.39
CA ASN A 4 -28.76 -14.68 5.80
C ASN A 4 -27.82 -15.34 4.77
N SER A 5 -26.88 -14.58 4.21
CA SER A 5 -25.82 -15.09 3.33
C SER A 5 -24.46 -15.04 4.03
N GLU A 6 -24.27 -15.89 5.04
CA GLU A 6 -22.99 -16.08 5.76
C GLU A 6 -21.98 -16.93 4.95
N LYS A 7 -21.93 -16.81 3.61
CA LYS A 7 -21.08 -17.66 2.74
C LYS A 7 -20.52 -16.98 1.49
N ASP A 8 -20.18 -15.71 1.58
CA ASP A 8 -19.33 -15.12 0.54
C ASP A 8 -17.87 -15.39 0.91
N GLU A 9 -17.14 -16.19 0.13
CA GLU A 9 -15.68 -16.45 0.29
C GLU A 9 -14.87 -15.15 0.37
N ASP A 10 -15.42 -14.08 -0.22
CA ASP A 10 -14.89 -12.72 -0.22
C ASP A 10 -14.87 -12.09 1.20
N TYR A 11 -15.73 -12.54 2.13
CA TYR A 11 -15.77 -12.07 3.52
C TYR A 11 -14.46 -12.35 4.25
N SER A 12 -13.91 -13.55 4.11
CA SER A 12 -12.65 -13.94 4.77
C SER A 12 -11.46 -13.12 4.26
N LEU A 13 -11.41 -12.82 2.95
CA LEU A 13 -10.36 -11.96 2.37
C LEU A 13 -10.48 -10.51 2.83
N LYS A 14 -11.71 -9.97 2.90
CA LYS A 14 -11.96 -8.63 3.42
C LYS A 14 -11.56 -8.49 4.88
N VAL A 15 -11.85 -9.49 5.71
CA VAL A 15 -11.45 -9.50 7.13
C VAL A 15 -9.93 -9.56 7.24
N TRP A 16 -9.27 -10.45 6.50
CA TRP A 16 -7.81 -10.56 6.51
C TRP A 16 -7.11 -9.27 6.09
N ILE A 17 -7.59 -8.55 5.06
CA ILE A 17 -7.01 -7.26 4.68
C ILE A 17 -7.21 -6.21 5.79
N LYS A 18 -8.43 -6.11 6.34
CA LYS A 18 -8.76 -5.15 7.41
C LYS A 18 -7.99 -5.39 8.71
N GLU A 19 -7.68 -6.65 9.02
CA GLU A 19 -6.93 -7.00 10.22
C GLU A 19 -5.48 -6.48 10.20
N ASN A 20 -4.92 -6.18 9.02
CA ASN A 20 -3.57 -5.58 8.91
C ASN A 20 -3.49 -4.55 7.78
N GLU A 21 -4.32 -3.50 7.83
CA GLU A 21 -4.29 -2.38 6.86
C GLU A 21 -2.93 -1.65 6.82
N SER A 22 -2.13 -1.78 7.88
CA SER A 22 -0.76 -1.24 7.96
C SER A 22 0.24 -2.03 7.12
N ALA A 23 -0.03 -3.32 6.86
CA ALA A 23 0.82 -4.22 6.10
C ALA A 23 0.23 -4.61 4.73
N ARG A 24 -1.07 -4.37 4.49
CA ARG A 24 -1.76 -4.78 3.26
C ARG A 24 -2.58 -3.63 2.68
N LYS A 25 -2.40 -3.36 1.38
CA LYS A 25 -3.13 -2.33 0.63
C LYS A 25 -3.50 -2.84 -0.76
N HIS A 26 -4.40 -2.13 -1.45
CA HIS A 26 -4.69 -2.40 -2.85
C HIS A 26 -3.80 -1.57 -3.76
N CYS A 27 -3.34 -2.18 -4.86
CA CYS A 27 -2.65 -1.47 -5.92
C CYS A 27 -3.62 -0.45 -6.58
N PRO A 28 -3.29 0.85 -6.61
CA PRO A 28 -4.15 1.87 -7.22
C PRO A 28 -4.32 1.73 -8.74
N LYS A 29 -3.48 0.92 -9.41
CA LYS A 29 -3.53 0.70 -10.87
C LYS A 29 -4.39 -0.50 -11.27
N CYS A 30 -4.19 -1.65 -10.61
CA CYS A 30 -4.84 -2.92 -10.99
C CYS A 30 -5.71 -3.52 -9.88
N ASN A 31 -5.82 -2.85 -8.73
CA ASN A 31 -6.59 -3.26 -7.55
C ASN A 31 -6.16 -4.60 -6.91
N MET A 32 -5.05 -5.22 -7.33
CA MET A 32 -4.50 -6.39 -6.66
C MET A 32 -4.00 -6.04 -5.26
N VAL A 33 -4.18 -6.95 -4.31
CA VAL A 33 -3.65 -6.82 -2.95
C VAL A 33 -2.12 -6.86 -3.00
N ILE A 34 -1.49 -5.86 -2.39
CA ILE A 34 -0.05 -5.75 -2.21
C ILE A 34 0.26 -5.76 -0.70
N GLU A 35 1.34 -6.43 -0.34
CA GLU A 35 1.84 -6.53 1.02
C GLU A 35 3.09 -5.67 1.18
N LYS A 36 3.18 -4.90 2.26
CA LYS A 36 4.31 -4.02 2.54
C LYS A 36 5.56 -4.85 2.81
N GLU A 37 6.64 -4.56 2.12
CA GLU A 37 7.95 -5.03 2.53
C GLU A 37 8.42 -4.23 3.77
N SER A 38 8.89 -4.94 4.79
CA SER A 38 9.41 -4.31 6.01
C SER A 38 10.59 -3.39 5.68
N GLY A 39 10.60 -2.17 6.22
CA GLY A 39 11.71 -1.23 6.07
C GLY A 39 11.75 -0.43 4.75
N CYS A 40 10.95 -0.77 3.73
CA CYS A 40 10.89 0.00 2.48
C CYS A 40 9.51 0.64 2.28
N ASN A 41 9.48 1.88 1.79
CA ASN A 41 8.25 2.57 1.37
C ASN A 41 8.10 2.60 -0.16
N HIS A 42 9.10 2.14 -0.91
CA HIS A 42 8.97 1.84 -2.33
C HIS A 42 8.38 0.44 -2.50
N MET A 43 7.30 0.36 -3.26
CA MET A 43 6.60 -0.89 -3.54
C MET A 43 6.43 -1.08 -5.04
N GLU A 44 6.59 -2.32 -5.51
CA GLU A 44 6.31 -2.71 -6.88
C GLU A 44 5.15 -3.72 -6.91
N CYS A 45 4.15 -3.46 -7.75
CA CYS A 45 3.05 -4.38 -7.92
C CYS A 45 3.47 -5.54 -8.84
N VAL A 46 3.52 -6.75 -8.30
CA VAL A 46 3.87 -7.98 -9.05
C VAL A 46 2.97 -8.31 -10.25
N ASN A 47 1.76 -7.74 -10.30
CA ASN A 47 0.80 -8.01 -11.38
C ASN A 47 0.87 -7.00 -12.53
N CYS A 48 1.17 -5.73 -12.24
CA CYS A 48 1.16 -4.67 -13.26
C CYS A 48 2.47 -3.89 -13.37
N ASN A 49 3.48 -4.30 -12.60
CA ASN A 49 4.84 -3.76 -12.52
C ASN A 49 4.88 -2.24 -12.31
N SER A 50 3.86 -1.69 -11.64
CA SER A 50 3.84 -0.28 -11.29
C SER A 50 4.58 -0.06 -9.98
N HIS A 51 5.43 0.95 -9.94
CA HIS A 51 6.09 1.38 -8.71
C HIS A 51 5.21 2.40 -7.98
N MET A 52 5.15 2.33 -6.67
CA MET A 52 4.35 3.26 -5.86
C MET A 52 4.96 3.50 -4.49
N CYS A 53 4.63 4.66 -3.91
CA CYS A 53 4.93 4.95 -2.53
C CYS A 53 3.89 4.30 -1.62
N TRP A 54 4.31 3.49 -0.65
CA TRP A 54 3.42 2.82 0.32
C TRP A 54 2.62 3.80 1.19
N LEU A 55 3.23 4.95 1.48
CA LEU A 55 2.67 5.96 2.38
C LEU A 55 1.47 6.66 1.72
N CYS A 56 1.70 7.29 0.57
CA CYS A 56 0.69 8.09 -0.13
C CYS A 56 -0.02 7.38 -1.30
N LEU A 57 0.38 6.15 -1.64
CA LEU A 57 -0.15 5.36 -2.76
C LEU A 57 -0.02 6.03 -4.14
N LYS A 58 0.88 7.01 -4.31
CA LYS A 58 1.16 7.60 -5.62
C LYS A 58 1.93 6.63 -6.50
N ILE A 59 1.52 6.50 -7.77
CA ILE A 59 2.16 5.65 -8.79
C ILE A 59 3.25 6.42 -9.52
N PHE A 60 4.34 5.72 -9.83
CA PHE A 60 5.49 6.24 -10.54
C PHE A 60 5.90 5.30 -11.69
N PRO A 61 6.53 5.82 -12.76
CA PRO A 61 6.93 5.02 -13.90
C PRO A 61 8.15 4.14 -13.60
N THR A 62 9.05 4.55 -12.70
CA THR A 62 10.23 3.76 -12.32
C THR A 62 10.42 3.71 -10.80
N GLY A 63 11.23 2.76 -10.32
CA GLY A 63 11.63 2.66 -8.91
C GLY A 63 12.38 3.89 -8.38
N PRO A 64 13.39 4.43 -9.10
CA PRO A 64 14.09 5.66 -8.72
C PRO A 64 13.17 6.85 -8.44
N ASP A 65 12.13 7.05 -9.25
CA ASP A 65 11.17 8.15 -9.05
C ASP A 65 10.45 8.06 -7.69
N VAL A 66 10.28 6.85 -7.15
CA VAL A 66 9.69 6.66 -5.83
C VAL A 66 10.65 7.09 -4.74
N TYR A 67 11.92 6.71 -4.84
CA TYR A 67 12.95 7.13 -3.88
C TYR A 67 13.12 8.65 -3.86
N ASP A 68 13.11 9.29 -5.04
CA ASP A 68 13.15 10.74 -5.15
C ASP A 68 11.92 11.41 -4.50
N HIS A 69 10.77 10.73 -4.49
CA HIS A 69 9.56 11.20 -3.82
C HIS A 69 9.58 11.03 -2.30
N LEU A 70 10.20 9.98 -1.75
CA LEU A 70 10.10 9.64 -0.31
C LEU A 70 10.40 10.82 0.65
N PRO A 71 11.46 11.63 0.46
CA PRO A 71 11.75 12.78 1.34
C PRO A 71 10.66 13.85 1.31
N TYR A 72 9.90 13.95 0.21
CA TYR A 72 8.86 14.96 -0.01
C TYR A 72 7.45 14.38 0.08
N CYS A 73 7.32 13.13 0.52
CA CYS A 73 6.02 12.49 0.62
C CYS A 73 5.22 13.13 1.76
N PRO A 74 3.99 13.63 1.50
CA PRO A 74 3.20 14.34 2.52
C PRO A 74 2.81 13.43 3.70
N GLU A 75 2.75 12.12 3.45
CA GLU A 75 2.44 11.09 4.44
C GLU A 75 3.70 10.51 5.11
N ASN A 76 4.89 11.05 4.78
CA ASN A 76 6.12 10.63 5.42
C ASN A 76 6.23 11.28 6.80
N GLN A 77 5.98 10.47 7.82
CA GLN A 77 6.08 10.85 9.22
C GLN A 77 7.52 11.21 9.64
N ASN A 78 8.52 10.99 8.78
CA ASN A 78 9.89 11.52 8.95
C ASN A 78 10.03 12.98 8.46
N SER A 79 8.93 13.73 8.38
CA SER A 79 8.90 15.16 8.04
C SER A 79 9.40 16.07 9.18
N SER A 80 9.86 15.56 10.32
CA SER A 80 10.60 16.36 11.29
C SER A 80 12.09 16.29 10.99
N TYR A 81 12.60 17.39 10.46
CA TYR A 81 13.99 17.85 10.47
C TYR A 81 14.62 17.92 11.89
N GLU A 82 14.21 17.08 12.83
CA GLU A 82 14.72 17.00 14.21
C GLU A 82 15.46 15.69 14.52
N ASP A 83 15.48 14.69 13.63
CA ASP A 83 16.19 13.41 13.88
C ASP A 83 17.57 13.31 13.21
N VAL A 84 18.11 14.42 12.67
CA VAL A 84 19.44 14.46 12.02
C VAL A 84 20.39 15.53 12.58
N MET A 85 20.19 15.96 13.83
CA MET A 85 21.15 16.79 14.58
C MET A 85 21.41 16.22 15.97
#